data_AF-A0A5C8TNH0-F1
#
_entry.id   AF-A0A5C8TNH0-F1
#
_cell.length_a   1.000
_cell.length_b   1.000
_cell.length_c   1.000
_cell.angle_alpha   90.00
_cell.angle_beta   90.00
_cell.angle_gamma   90.00
#
_symmetry.space_group_name_H-M   'P 1'
#
loop_
_entity.id
_entity.type
_entity.pdbx_description
1 polymer ?
#
loop_
_entity_poly.entity_id
_entity_poly.type
_entity_poly.pdbx_seq_one_letter_code
_entity_poly.pdbx_strand_id
1 'polypeptide(L)'
;MKRDAKGNDKKEPQHIRLYEWLTESAAWQHLSTAGRALYVLLKQRYKGINNGRIILSVRQAADNLNISKTSASKAFRELQSLGFVEVVIVGGFDSRKDGRATEWRLTEHTCDVSGQLPTKRFMSWVPGKNFTVPQGGRSVPEGGQSVPQSGLMGQRIPRTVPLRGP
;
A
#
# COMPACT_ATOMS: atom_id res chain seq x y z
N MET A 1 -23.31 8.10 36.17
CA MET A 1 -22.13 8.09 35.27
C MET A 1 -20.87 7.98 36.15
N LYS A 2 -20.03 6.95 35.97
CA LYS A 2 -18.79 6.80 36.76
C LYS A 2 -17.75 7.78 36.22
N ARG A 3 -17.32 8.75 37.04
CA ARG A 3 -16.24 9.70 36.72
C ARG A 3 -14.87 9.07 37.01
N ASP A 4 -13.81 9.58 36.38
CA ASP A 4 -12.42 9.23 36.71
C ASP A 4 -11.94 9.96 37.97
N ALA A 5 -10.74 9.63 38.46
CA ALA A 5 -10.16 10.27 39.65
C ALA A 5 -9.90 11.78 39.49
N LYS A 6 -10.02 12.32 38.26
CA LYS A 6 -9.84 13.73 37.91
C LYS A 6 -11.17 14.44 37.59
N GLY A 7 -12.31 13.76 37.81
CA GLY A 7 -13.64 14.33 37.60
C GLY A 7 -14.14 14.31 36.15
N ASN A 8 -13.39 13.74 35.20
CA ASN A 8 -13.86 13.59 33.83
C ASN A 8 -14.83 12.42 33.74
N ASP A 9 -15.79 12.51 32.81
CA ASP A 9 -16.58 11.34 32.44
C ASP A 9 -15.65 10.26 31.89
N LYS A 10 -15.82 9.01 32.36
CA LYS A 10 -15.08 7.89 31.80
C LYS A 10 -15.43 7.78 30.32
N LYS A 11 -14.44 8.08 29.46
CA LYS A 11 -14.58 7.88 28.02
C LYS A 11 -14.83 6.41 27.75
N GLU A 12 -15.82 6.13 26.91
CA GLU A 12 -16.03 4.77 26.42
C GLU A 12 -14.76 4.28 25.70
N PRO A 13 -14.44 2.97 25.78
CA PRO A 13 -13.36 2.39 25.01
C PRO A 13 -13.52 2.65 23.52
N GLN A 14 -12.40 2.72 22.79
CA GLN A 14 -12.45 2.89 21.34
C GLN A 14 -13.08 1.66 20.68
N HIS A 15 -14.08 1.89 19.84
CA HIS A 15 -14.70 0.89 18.99
C HIS A 15 -14.63 1.29 17.51
N ILE A 16 -14.90 0.31 16.66
CA ILE A 16 -15.09 0.50 15.22
C ILE A 16 -16.56 0.21 14.90
N ARG A 17 -17.12 0.93 13.94
CA ARG A 17 -18.47 0.67 13.43
C ARG A 17 -18.38 0.18 11.99
N LEU A 18 -19.06 -0.92 11.68
CA LEU A 18 -19.34 -1.33 10.31
C LEU A 18 -20.82 -1.07 10.08
N TYR A 19 -21.13 -0.23 9.09
CA TYR A 19 -22.51 0.02 8.74
C TYR A 19 -23.06 -1.13 7.89
N GLU A 20 -24.35 -1.38 8.01
CA GLU A 20 -25.05 -2.42 7.27
C GLU A 20 -24.87 -2.28 5.76
N TRP A 21 -25.07 -1.08 5.22
CA TRP A 21 -24.87 -0.78 3.79
C TRP A 21 -23.44 -1.10 3.29
N LEU A 22 -22.44 -1.07 4.17
CA LEU A 22 -21.07 -1.46 3.82
C LEU A 22 -20.96 -2.98 3.77
N THR A 23 -21.49 -3.67 4.78
CA THR A 23 -21.43 -5.14 4.87
C THR A 23 -22.35 -5.84 3.88
N GLU A 24 -23.42 -5.19 3.43
CA GLU A 24 -24.33 -5.71 2.40
C GLU A 24 -23.84 -5.46 0.97
N SER A 25 -22.83 -4.61 0.78
CA SER A 25 -22.28 -4.33 -0.55
C SER A 25 -21.76 -5.60 -1.22
N ALA A 26 -21.96 -5.70 -2.54
CA ALA A 26 -21.44 -6.83 -3.33
C ALA A 26 -19.93 -7.00 -3.16
N ALA A 27 -19.20 -5.89 -3.06
CA ALA A 27 -17.76 -5.86 -2.79
C ALA A 27 -17.41 -6.52 -1.45
N TRP A 28 -18.15 -6.23 -0.38
CA TRP A 28 -17.90 -6.84 0.93
C TRP A 28 -18.19 -8.33 0.93
N GLN A 29 -19.28 -8.73 0.28
CA GLN A 29 -19.63 -10.15 0.15
C GLN A 29 -18.57 -10.92 -0.64
N HIS A 30 -17.94 -10.29 -1.62
CA HIS A 30 -16.87 -10.88 -2.41
C HIS A 30 -15.51 -10.97 -1.69
N LEU A 31 -15.28 -10.17 -0.64
CA LEU A 31 -14.01 -10.20 0.10
C LEU A 31 -13.74 -11.57 0.72
N SER A 32 -12.50 -12.03 0.57
CA SER A 32 -11.95 -13.12 1.37
C SER A 32 -11.99 -12.80 2.87
N THR A 33 -11.93 -13.84 3.71
CA THR A 33 -11.84 -13.68 5.17
C THR A 33 -10.64 -12.80 5.57
N ALA A 34 -9.50 -12.96 4.89
CA ALA A 34 -8.32 -12.14 5.13
C ALA A 34 -8.54 -10.67 4.70
N GLY A 35 -9.23 -10.43 3.58
CA GLY A 35 -9.61 -9.10 3.12
C GLY A 35 -10.52 -8.38 4.12
N ARG A 36 -11.56 -9.06 4.63
CA ARG A 36 -12.45 -8.51 5.66
C ARG A 36 -11.69 -8.18 6.96
N ALA A 37 -10.84 -9.10 7.43
CA ALA A 37 -10.02 -8.90 8.62
C ALA A 37 -9.03 -7.73 8.46
N LEU A 38 -8.41 -7.60 7.29
CA LEU A 38 -7.51 -6.50 6.98
C LEU A 38 -8.23 -5.15 6.93
N TYR A 39 -9.44 -5.09 6.38
CA TYR A 39 -10.24 -3.87 6.38
C TYR A 39 -10.59 -3.43 7.80
N VAL A 40 -11.00 -4.37 8.66
CA VAL A 40 -11.26 -4.14 10.08
C VAL A 40 -10.01 -3.59 10.79
N LEU A 41 -8.84 -4.19 10.55
CA LEU A 41 -7.57 -3.70 11.09
C LEU A 41 -7.24 -2.27 10.64
N LEU A 42 -7.44 -1.96 9.36
CA LEU A 42 -7.25 -0.59 8.85
C LEU A 42 -8.23 0.40 9.51
N LYS A 43 -9.50 0.01 9.68
CA LYS A 43 -10.51 0.84 10.35
C LYS A 43 -10.18 1.07 11.83
N GLN A 44 -9.58 0.10 12.51
CA GLN A 44 -9.08 0.26 13.88
C GLN A 44 -7.90 1.24 13.99
N ARG A 45 -7.06 1.30 12.95
CA ARG A 45 -5.91 2.23 12.85
C ARG A 45 -6.35 3.66 12.51
N TYR A 46 -7.52 3.83 11.91
CA TYR A 46 -8.13 5.14 11.67
C TYR A 46 -8.60 5.77 12.99
N LYS A 47 -8.15 7.00 13.27
CA LYS A 47 -8.44 7.76 14.50
C LYS A 47 -9.35 8.97 14.26
N GLY A 48 -9.99 9.06 13.10
CA GLY A 48 -10.86 10.19 12.73
C GLY A 48 -10.13 11.40 12.13
N ILE A 49 -8.78 11.40 12.14
CA ILE A 49 -7.95 12.56 11.75
C ILE A 49 -6.78 12.19 10.83
N ASN A 50 -6.62 10.91 10.50
CA ASN A 50 -5.47 10.39 9.77
C ASN A 50 -5.85 9.57 8.53
N ASN A 51 -7.07 9.70 8.01
CA ASN A 51 -7.43 9.05 6.77
C ASN A 51 -6.61 9.63 5.62
N GLY A 52 -5.91 8.76 4.89
CA GLY A 52 -4.90 9.13 3.90
C GLY A 52 -3.47 9.13 4.42
N ARG A 53 -3.27 8.94 5.74
CA ARG A 53 -1.97 8.69 6.41
C ARG A 53 -2.03 7.45 7.29
N ILE A 54 -2.92 6.50 6.99
CA ILE A 54 -3.01 5.27 7.77
C ILE A 54 -1.82 4.41 7.40
N ILE A 55 -0.84 4.31 8.30
CA ILE A 55 0.38 3.54 8.07
C ILE A 55 0.14 2.09 8.45
N LEU A 56 0.25 1.19 7.48
CA LEU A 56 0.24 -0.26 7.72
C LEU A 56 1.01 -0.99 6.61
N SER A 57 2.15 -1.58 6.95
CA SER A 57 2.93 -2.40 6.01
C SER A 57 2.37 -3.82 5.89
N VAL A 58 2.73 -4.53 4.80
CA VAL A 58 2.39 -5.95 4.60
C VAL A 58 2.91 -6.83 5.75
N ARG A 59 4.12 -6.55 6.25
CA ARG A 59 4.70 -7.31 7.37
C ARG A 59 3.91 -7.09 8.65
N GLN A 60 3.62 -5.84 9.00
CA GLN A 60 2.78 -5.53 10.16
C GLN A 60 1.39 -6.16 10.04
N ALA A 61 0.75 -6.08 8.87
CA ALA A 61 -0.56 -6.71 8.66
C ALA A 61 -0.49 -8.23 8.85
N ALA A 62 0.55 -8.89 8.33
CA ALA A 62 0.78 -10.32 8.51
C ALA A 62 0.90 -10.68 10.00
N ASP A 63 1.69 -9.92 10.77
CA ASP A 63 1.89 -10.14 12.20
C ASP A 63 0.60 -9.87 13.00
N ASN A 64 -0.12 -8.78 12.69
CA ASN A 64 -1.36 -8.40 13.39
C ASN A 64 -2.50 -9.38 13.13
N LEU A 65 -2.56 -9.98 11.94
CA LEU A 65 -3.61 -10.91 11.54
C LEU A 65 -3.19 -12.39 11.71
N ASN A 66 -1.94 -12.65 12.11
CA ASN A 66 -1.36 -13.99 12.19
C ASN A 66 -1.53 -14.79 10.88
N ILE A 67 -1.16 -14.19 9.75
CA ILE A 67 -1.20 -14.82 8.43
C ILE A 67 0.14 -14.68 7.71
N SER A 68 0.32 -15.45 6.62
CA SER A 68 1.52 -15.31 5.80
C SER A 68 1.60 -13.90 5.16
N LYS A 69 2.83 -13.41 4.95
CA LYS A 69 3.08 -12.16 4.21
C LYS A 69 2.46 -12.17 2.81
N THR A 70 2.43 -13.34 2.16
CA THR A 70 1.79 -13.53 0.85
C THR A 70 0.27 -13.33 0.93
N SER A 71 -0.38 -13.90 1.94
CA SER A 71 -1.81 -13.72 2.18
C SER A 71 -2.15 -12.27 2.50
N ALA A 72 -1.36 -11.61 3.34
CA ALA A 72 -1.53 -10.19 3.65
C ALA A 72 -1.38 -9.31 2.39
N SER A 73 -0.36 -9.59 1.56
CA SER A 73 -0.15 -8.88 0.28
C SER A 73 -1.33 -9.06 -0.67
N LYS A 74 -1.87 -10.29 -0.78
CA LYS A 74 -3.08 -10.56 -1.56
C LYS A 74 -4.30 -9.80 -1.02
N ALA A 75 -4.50 -9.77 0.29
CA ALA A 75 -5.61 -9.05 0.92
C ALA A 75 -5.53 -7.52 0.66
N PHE A 76 -4.33 -6.92 0.67
CA PHE A 76 -4.16 -5.52 0.29
C PHE A 76 -4.53 -5.25 -1.17
N ARG A 77 -4.14 -6.14 -2.09
CA ARG A 77 -4.51 -6.02 -3.51
C ARG A 77 -6.01 -6.19 -3.71
N GLU A 78 -6.61 -7.14 -3.00
CA GLU A 78 -8.05 -7.40 -3.00
C GLU A 78 -8.82 -6.14 -2.57
N LEU A 79 -8.50 -5.56 -1.41
CA LEU A 79 -9.16 -4.34 -0.93
C LEU A 79 -9.04 -3.16 -1.90
N GLN A 80 -7.90 -3.02 -2.59
CA GLN A 80 -7.74 -2.00 -3.63
C GLN A 80 -8.60 -2.30 -4.86
N SER A 81 -8.57 -3.55 -5.35
CA SER A 81 -9.33 -3.97 -6.53
C SER A 81 -10.85 -3.88 -6.35
N LEU A 82 -11.32 -4.02 -5.11
CA LEU A 82 -12.72 -3.90 -4.72
C LEU A 82 -13.10 -2.47 -4.29
N GLY A 83 -12.13 -1.54 -4.23
CA GLY A 83 -12.39 -0.12 -3.99
C GLY A 83 -12.61 0.27 -2.52
N PHE A 84 -12.21 -0.56 -1.56
CA PHE A 84 -12.26 -0.22 -0.13
C PHE A 84 -11.14 0.73 0.29
N VAL A 85 -9.97 0.60 -0.34
CA VAL A 85 -8.78 1.38 0.02
C VAL A 85 -8.06 1.93 -1.21
N GLU A 86 -7.42 3.08 -1.03
CA GLU A 86 -6.53 3.70 -2.01
C GLU A 86 -5.15 3.90 -1.38
N VAL A 87 -4.08 3.68 -2.17
CA VAL A 87 -2.72 4.03 -1.77
C VAL A 87 -2.52 5.52 -2.00
N VAL A 88 -2.15 6.26 -0.96
CA VAL A 88 -1.85 7.70 -1.06
C VAL A 88 -0.36 7.93 -1.34
N ILE A 89 0.50 7.18 -0.64
CA ILE A 89 1.95 7.14 -0.88
C ILE A 89 2.37 5.69 -1.01
N VAL A 90 2.94 5.33 -2.16
CA VAL A 90 3.59 4.03 -2.35
C VAL A 90 4.92 4.09 -1.60
N GLY A 91 5.06 3.30 -0.53
CA GLY A 91 6.34 3.13 0.14
C GLY A 91 7.38 2.51 -0.80
N GLY A 92 8.54 3.15 -0.94
CA GLY A 92 9.67 2.66 -1.71
C GLY A 92 10.89 2.42 -0.83
N PHE A 93 11.68 1.39 -1.16
CA PHE A 93 13.00 1.14 -0.54
C PHE A 93 14.14 1.86 -1.30
N ASP A 94 13.83 2.88 -2.10
CA ASP A 94 14.85 3.56 -2.88
C ASP A 94 15.85 4.26 -1.94
N SER A 95 17.09 3.84 -2.10
CA SER A 95 18.21 4.12 -1.22
C SER A 95 18.62 5.59 -1.32
N ARG A 96 17.99 6.45 -0.53
CA ARG A 96 18.54 7.65 0.14
C ARG A 96 17.38 8.46 0.70
N LYS A 97 17.22 8.39 2.03
CA LYS A 97 16.27 9.15 2.87
C LYS A 97 14.83 8.62 2.83
N ASP A 98 14.47 7.94 3.91
CA ASP A 98 13.12 7.60 4.35
C ASP A 98 12.49 6.36 3.69
N GLY A 99 12.72 5.20 4.30
CA GLY A 99 11.89 4.01 4.09
C GLY A 99 10.46 4.26 4.59
N ARG A 100 9.66 4.99 3.80
CA ARG A 100 8.29 5.35 4.15
C ARG A 100 7.40 4.12 4.02
N ALA A 101 6.70 3.78 5.08
CA ALA A 101 5.66 2.76 5.03
C ALA A 101 4.48 3.26 4.18
N THR A 102 3.80 2.34 3.49
CA THR A 102 2.64 2.67 2.66
C THR A 102 1.55 3.35 3.49
N GLU A 103 1.07 4.48 2.99
CA GLU A 103 -0.04 5.22 3.58
C GLU A 103 -1.34 4.91 2.85
N TRP A 104 -2.35 4.55 3.62
CA TRP A 104 -3.65 4.11 3.13
C TRP A 104 -4.73 5.14 3.40
N ARG A 105 -5.68 5.20 2.46
CA ARG A 105 -6.96 5.90 2.59
C ARG A 105 -8.10 4.90 2.56
N LEU A 106 -9.02 5.00 3.50
CA LEU A 106 -10.33 4.34 3.46
C LEU A 106 -11.27 5.18 2.58
N THR A 107 -11.86 4.57 1.56
CA THR A 107 -12.75 5.28 0.61
C THR A 107 -14.11 5.63 1.22
N GLU A 108 -14.47 5.02 2.36
CA GLU A 108 -15.68 5.32 3.15
C GLU A 108 -15.64 6.70 3.82
N HIS A 109 -14.45 7.24 4.10
CA HIS A 109 -14.28 8.48 4.86
C HIS A 109 -13.68 9.60 3.99
N THR A 110 -13.89 10.84 4.42
CA THR A 110 -13.19 12.01 3.88
C THR A 110 -11.68 11.82 4.04
N CYS A 111 -10.89 12.29 3.07
CA CYS A 111 -9.45 12.30 3.24
C CYS A 111 -9.07 13.44 4.18
N ASP A 112 -8.45 13.14 5.31
CA ASP A 112 -8.08 14.14 6.31
C ASP A 112 -6.84 14.95 5.88
N VAL A 113 -6.14 14.49 4.83
CA VAL A 113 -4.98 15.18 4.25
C VAL A 113 -5.39 16.16 3.15
N SER A 114 -6.23 15.71 2.22
CA SER A 114 -6.57 16.47 1.01
C SER A 114 -7.97 17.07 1.02
N GLY A 115 -8.80 16.77 2.03
CA GLY A 115 -10.20 17.20 2.10
C GLY A 115 -11.13 16.51 1.10
N GLN A 116 -10.61 15.58 0.29
CA GLN A 116 -11.39 14.88 -0.73
C GLN A 116 -12.56 14.11 -0.11
N LEU A 117 -13.75 14.29 -0.68
CA LEU A 117 -14.97 13.66 -0.22
C LEU A 117 -14.88 12.12 -0.25
N PRO A 118 -15.67 11.43 0.58
CA PRO A 118 -15.70 9.97 0.58
C PRO A 118 -16.22 9.46 -0.77
N THR A 119 -15.43 8.67 -1.46
CA THR A 119 -15.77 8.15 -2.79
C THR A 119 -16.61 6.88 -2.73
N LYS A 120 -16.50 6.11 -1.63
CA LYS A 120 -17.20 4.82 -1.42
C LYS A 120 -17.15 3.91 -2.65
N ARG A 121 -15.99 3.83 -3.33
CA ARG A 121 -15.85 3.13 -4.64
C ARG A 121 -16.34 1.68 -4.61
N PHE A 122 -16.22 1.01 -3.47
CA PHE A 122 -16.74 -0.35 -3.28
C PHE A 122 -18.26 -0.47 -3.49
N MET A 123 -19.03 0.59 -3.32
CA MET A 123 -20.48 0.60 -3.55
C MET A 123 -20.84 0.46 -5.04
N SER A 124 -19.94 0.86 -5.96
CA SER A 124 -20.17 0.74 -7.40
C SER A 124 -19.48 -0.50 -8.00
N TRP A 125 -18.82 -1.32 -7.20
CA TRP A 125 -18.14 -2.52 -7.68
C TRP A 125 -19.17 -3.62 -7.99
N VAL A 126 -18.92 -4.37 -9.06
CA VAL A 126 -19.71 -5.56 -9.44
C VAL A 126 -18.78 -6.72 -9.78
N PRO A 127 -19.22 -7.99 -9.59
CA PRO A 127 -18.42 -9.16 -9.91
C PRO A 127 -17.84 -9.11 -11.33
N GLY A 128 -16.54 -9.40 -11.44
CA GLY A 128 -15.81 -9.40 -12.71
C GLY A 128 -15.34 -8.02 -13.19
N LYS A 129 -15.70 -6.92 -12.52
CA LYS A 129 -15.25 -5.55 -12.85
C LYS A 129 -14.41 -4.94 -11.74
N ASN A 130 -13.21 -5.50 -11.56
CA ASN A 130 -12.24 -5.00 -10.58
C ASN A 130 -11.65 -3.65 -11.00
N PHE A 131 -11.41 -2.78 -10.03
CA PHE A 131 -10.67 -1.54 -10.25
C PHE A 131 -9.18 -1.83 -10.50
N THR A 132 -8.56 -0.99 -11.34
CA THR A 132 -7.11 -1.06 -11.59
C THR A 132 -6.34 -0.73 -10.33
N VAL A 133 -5.50 -1.66 -9.88
CA VAL A 133 -4.61 -1.47 -8.74
C VAL A 133 -3.27 -0.92 -9.25
N PRO A 134 -2.78 0.24 -8.77
CA PRO A 134 -1.45 0.72 -9.12
C PRO A 134 -0.40 -0.32 -8.73
N GLN A 135 0.44 -0.75 -9.67
CA GLN A 135 1.54 -1.64 -9.33
C GLN A 135 2.60 -0.83 -8.57
N GLY A 136 2.78 -1.13 -7.28
CA GLY A 136 3.97 -0.71 -6.54
C GLY A 136 5.22 -1.25 -7.25
N GLY A 137 6.27 -0.42 -7.32
CA GLY A 137 7.45 -0.60 -8.18
C GLY A 137 7.91 -2.04 -8.42
N ARG A 138 8.20 -2.32 -9.70
CA ARG A 138 8.65 -3.59 -10.30
C ARG A 138 9.43 -4.50 -9.34
N SER A 139 8.93 -5.72 -9.17
CA SER A 139 9.82 -6.88 -8.99
C SER A 139 10.64 -7.04 -10.26
N VAL A 140 11.97 -6.99 -10.13
CA VAL A 140 12.92 -7.31 -11.20
C VAL A 140 12.54 -8.67 -11.80
N PRO A 141 12.44 -8.84 -13.12
CA PRO A 141 12.20 -10.14 -13.72
C PRO A 141 13.40 -11.04 -13.46
N GLU A 142 13.14 -12.20 -12.85
CA GLU A 142 14.09 -13.30 -12.78
C GLU A 142 14.24 -13.89 -14.19
N GLY A 143 15.24 -13.42 -14.93
CA GLY A 143 15.47 -13.80 -16.32
C GLY A 143 16.91 -13.50 -16.71
N GLY A 144 17.78 -14.48 -16.46
CA GLY A 144 19.18 -14.41 -16.86
C GLY A 144 19.32 -14.38 -18.38
N GLN A 145 20.17 -13.47 -18.87
CA GLN A 145 20.87 -13.64 -20.14
C GLN A 145 22.35 -13.28 -19.95
N SER A 146 23.15 -14.30 -20.25
CA SER A 146 24.59 -14.42 -20.35
C SER A 146 25.35 -13.20 -20.88
N VAL A 147 26.46 -12.89 -20.22
CA VAL A 147 27.55 -12.07 -20.75
C VAL A 147 28.26 -12.89 -21.85
N PRO A 148 28.36 -12.43 -23.11
CA PRO A 148 29.24 -13.09 -24.06
C PRO A 148 30.66 -12.55 -23.87
N GLN A 149 31.56 -13.43 -23.46
CA GLN A 149 33.00 -13.24 -23.53
C GLN A 149 33.48 -13.61 -24.93
N SER A 150 33.81 -12.63 -25.78
CA SER A 150 34.86 -12.76 -26.80
C SER A 150 35.15 -11.41 -27.45
N GLY A 151 36.42 -11.03 -27.48
CA GLY A 151 36.89 -9.77 -28.05
C GLY A 151 37.04 -9.81 -29.57
N LEU A 152 37.34 -8.65 -30.15
CA LEU A 152 38.17 -8.52 -31.34
C LEU A 152 38.61 -7.06 -31.52
N MET A 153 39.90 -6.93 -31.84
CA MET A 153 40.64 -5.71 -32.08
C MET A 153 40.10 -4.89 -33.26
N GLY A 154 40.36 -3.59 -33.20
CA GLY A 154 40.90 -2.86 -34.36
C GLY A 154 40.02 -1.74 -34.92
N GLN A 155 40.50 -0.50 -34.78
CA GLN A 155 40.87 0.47 -35.84
C GLN A 155 40.81 1.89 -35.24
N ARG A 156 41.96 2.47 -34.86
CA ARG A 156 42.84 3.39 -35.63
C ARG A 156 42.23 4.76 -35.94
N ILE A 157 42.66 5.78 -35.18
CA ILE A 157 42.80 7.16 -35.68
C ILE A 157 44.20 7.66 -35.24
N PRO A 158 45.08 8.12 -36.16
CA PRO A 158 46.42 8.57 -35.81
C PRO A 158 46.42 10.06 -35.45
N ARG A 159 47.18 10.44 -34.42
CA ARG A 159 47.66 11.83 -34.25
C ARG A 159 49.15 11.82 -33.92
N THR A 160 49.88 12.26 -34.95
CA THR A 160 51.19 12.91 -35.05
C THR A 160 52.06 13.04 -33.78
N VAL A 161 53.32 12.64 -33.95
CA VAL A 161 54.47 12.68 -33.02
C VAL A 161 55.12 14.08 -33.02
N PRO A 162 55.87 14.44 -31.96
CA PRO A 162 57.23 14.91 -32.21
C PRO A 162 58.28 14.20 -31.34
N LEU A 163 59.39 13.83 -31.97
CA LEU A 163 60.61 13.28 -31.39
C LEU A 163 61.58 14.42 -31.02
N ARG A 164 62.23 14.32 -29.86
CA ARG A 164 63.61 14.81 -29.68
C ARG A 164 64.28 14.11 -28.49
N GLY A 165 65.41 13.44 -28.76
CA GLY A 165 66.34 12.88 -27.78
C GLY A 165 67.23 13.97 -27.15
N PRO A 166 68.53 13.73 -26.88
CA PRO A 166 69.39 12.58 -27.14
C PRO A 166 69.39 11.48 -26.06
#